data_AF-A0AAU9PSM3-F1
#
_entry.id   AF-A0AAU9PSM3-F1
#
_cell.length_a   1.000
_cell.length_b   1.000
_cell.length_c   1.000
_cell.angle_alpha   90.00
_cell.angle_beta   90.00
_cell.angle_gamma   90.00
#
_symmetry.space_group_name_H-M   'P 1'
#
loop_
_entity.id
_entity.type
_entity.pdbx_description
1 polymer ?
#
loop_
_entity_poly.entity_id
_entity_poly.type
_entity_poly.pdbx_seq_one_letter_code
_entity_poly.pdbx_strand_id
1 'polypeptide(L)' 'MKNIPIILMGCGGVGRPTPPHIVSCRTLHANKGIHLRVVGIFDSKSFLVVPDVSSMEFNDTFLMNICQIKSTAVPSNMC' A
#
# COMPACT_ATOMS: atom_id res chain seq x y z
N MET A 1 -10.56 -16.09 -7.29
CA MET A 1 -9.50 -15.26 -6.68
C MET A 1 -10.07 -14.60 -5.44
N LYS A 2 -9.44 -14.75 -4.28
CA LYS A 2 -9.89 -14.14 -3.02
C LYS A 2 -9.25 -12.77 -2.88
N ASN A 3 -10.08 -11.74 -2.83
CA ASN A 3 -9.65 -10.36 -2.69
C ASN A 3 -9.61 -10.02 -1.20
N ILE A 4 -8.43 -9.70 -0.68
CA ILE A 4 -8.23 -9.40 0.74
C ILE A 4 -7.84 -7.93 0.86
N PRO A 5 -8.74 -7.05 1.35
CA PRO A 5 -8.39 -5.67 1.63
C PRO A 5 -7.46 -5.62 2.84
N ILE A 6 -6.34 -4.91 2.69
CA ILE A 6 -5.34 -4.73 3.74
C ILE A 6 -5.00 -3.26 3.95
N ILE A 7 -4.81 -2.89 5.20
CA ILE A 7 -4.27 -1.59 5.62
C ILE A 7 -2.86 -1.83 6.12
N LEU A 8 -1.89 -1.11 5.56
CA LEU A 8 -0.50 -1.16 6.00
C LEU A 8 -0.29 -0.11 7.09
N MET A 9 0.07 -0.56 8.29
CA MET A 9 0.31 0.30 9.43
C MET A 9 1.81 0.39 9.73
N GLY A 10 2.33 1.62 9.75
CA GLY A 10 3.74 1.94 9.93
C GLY A 10 4.50 2.02 8.60
N CYS A 11 5.20 3.15 8.36
CA CYS A 11 6.09 3.35 7.21
C CYS A 11 7.55 3.63 7.66
N GLY A 12 7.97 2.94 8.73
CA GLY A 12 9.34 2.98 9.26
C GLY A 12 10.31 2.08 8.49
N GLY A 13 11.42 1.67 9.11
CA GLY A 13 12.44 0.84 8.43
C GLY A 13 11.91 -0.48 7.84
N VAL A 14 10.92 -1.10 8.48
CA VAL A 14 10.29 -2.35 8.01
C VAL A 14 9.07 -2.06 7.12
N GLY A 15 8.23 -1.12 7.54
CA GLY A 15 6.99 -0.83 6.84
C GLY A 15 7.20 -0.18 5.47
N ARG A 16 8.24 0.66 5.33
CA ARG A 16 8.56 1.35 4.08
C ARG A 16 8.79 0.40 2.90
N PRO A 17 9.65 -0.64 2.97
CA PRO A 17 9.81 -1.59 1.85
C PRO A 17 8.62 -2.53 1.64
N THR A 18 7.61 -2.56 2.53
CA THR A 18 6.51 -3.53 2.46
C THR A 18 5.56 -3.31 1.26
N PRO A 19 5.07 -2.08 0.96
CA PRO A 19 4.27 -1.81 -0.24
C PRO A 19 4.93 -2.25 -1.57
N PRO A 20 6.19 -1.88 -1.90
CA PRO A 20 6.82 -2.34 -3.13
C PRO A 20 7.07 -3.85 -3.14
N HIS A 21 7.32 -4.46 -1.97
CA HIS A 21 7.43 -5.90 -1.86
C HIS A 21 6.11 -6.62 -2.19
N ILE A 22 4.96 -6.11 -1.72
CA ILE A 22 3.63 -6.64 -2.07
C ILE A 22 3.40 -6.62 -3.57
N VAL A 23 3.77 -5.51 -4.24
CA VAL A 23 3.69 -5.39 -5.71
C VAL A 23 4.55 -6.46 -6.38
N SER A 24 5.81 -6.61 -5.96
CA SER A 24 6.73 -7.62 -6.51
C SER A 24 6.23 -9.06 -6.32
N CYS A 25 5.50 -9.33 -5.23
CA CYS A 25 4.94 -10.65 -4.92
C CYS A 25 3.54 -10.90 -5.52
N ARG A 26 2.94 -9.96 -6.27
CA ARG A 26 1.57 -10.14 -6.80
C ARG A 26 1.40 -11.40 -7.62
N THR A 27 2.37 -11.74 -8.48
CA THR A 27 2.32 -12.99 -9.27
C THR A 27 2.29 -14.21 -8.36
N LEU A 28 3.06 -14.20 -7.27
CA LEU A 28 3.07 -15.28 -6.28
C LEU A 28 1.73 -15.38 -5.54
N HIS A 29 1.15 -14.24 -5.13
CA HIS A 29 -0.18 -14.20 -4.51
C HIS A 29 -1.26 -14.69 -5.48
N ALA A 30 -1.22 -14.26 -6.75
CA ALA A 30 -2.14 -14.68 -7.79
C ALA A 30 -2.09 -16.19 -8.05
N ASN A 31 -0.88 -16.78 -8.07
CA ASN A 31 -0.68 -18.23 -8.17
C ASN A 31 -1.26 -19.00 -6.97
N LYS A 32 -1.44 -18.35 -5.82
CA LYS A 32 -2.14 -18.88 -4.64
C LYS A 32 -3.64 -18.53 -4.62
N GLY A 33 -4.14 -17.91 -5.68
CA GLY A 33 -5.53 -17.47 -5.81
C GLY A 33 -5.89 -16.28 -4.92
N ILE A 34 -4.91 -15.51 -4.45
CA ILE A 34 -5.07 -14.38 -3.53
C ILE A 34 -4.70 -13.07 -4.25
N HIS A 35 -5.50 -12.03 -4.04
CA HIS A 35 -5.15 -10.66 -4.41
C HIS A 35 -5.18 -9.79 -3.16
N LEU A 36 -4.01 -9.31 -2.74
CA LEU A 36 -3.90 -8.35 -1.64
C LEU A 36 -4.22 -6.96 -2.19
N ARG A 37 -5.34 -6.40 -1.75
CA ARG A 37 -5.78 -5.05 -2.10
C ARG A 37 -5.30 -4.09 -1.04
N VAL A 38 -4.27 -3.29 -1.34
CA VAL A 38 -3.82 -2.26 -0.40
C VAL A 38 -4.82 -1.10 -0.48
N VAL A 39 -5.62 -0.94 0.57
CA VAL A 39 -6.69 0.07 0.64
C VAL A 39 -6.33 1.24 1.57
N GLY A 40 -5.31 1.07 2.40
CA GLY A 40 -4.86 2.08 3.34
C GLY A 40 -3.38 1.97 3.67
N ILE A 41 -2.73 3.11 3.90
CA ILE A 41 -1.36 3.21 4.42
C ILE A 41 -1.35 4.26 5.54
N PHE A 42 -0.94 3.85 6.73
CA PHE A 42 -0.86 4.69 7.92
C PHE A 42 0.58 4.77 8.44
N ASP A 43 0.99 5.93 8.94
CA ASP A 43 2.17 6.09 9.78
C ASP A 43 1.86 7.00 10.97
N SER A 44 2.87 7.35 11.77
CA SER A 44 2.69 8.20 12.95
C SER A 44 2.25 9.64 12.66
N LYS A 45 2.28 10.08 11.39
CA LYS A 45 2.01 11.46 10.98
C LYS A 45 0.84 11.59 10.01
N SER A 46 0.42 10.51 9.37
CA SER A 46 -0.48 10.60 8.23
C SER A 46 -1.20 9.29 7.93
N PHE A 47 -2.41 9.44 7.39
CA PHE A 47 -3.30 8.34 7.01
C PHE A 47 -3.75 8.54 5.57
N LEU A 48 -3.47 7.55 4.73
CA LEU A 48 -3.93 7.49 3.35
C LEU A 48 -4.89 6.32 3.23
N VAL A 49 -6.08 6.56 2.71
CA VAL A 49 -7.08 5.52 2.47
C VAL A 49 -7.77 5.81 1.15
N VAL A 50 -8.09 4.75 0.39
CA VAL A 50 -8.87 4.91 -0.82
C VAL A 50 -10.30 5.37 -0.50
N PRO A 51 -10.96 6.14 -1.39
CA PRO A 51 -12.32 6.64 -1.14
C PRO A 51 -13.36 5.53 -0.92
N ASP A 52 -13.23 4.40 -1.62
CA ASP A 52 -14.08 3.23 -1.42
C ASP A 52 -13.25 1.96 -1.19
N VAL A 53 -13.20 1.53 0.07
CA VAL A 53 -12.49 0.31 0.50
C VAL A 53 -13.11 -0.97 -0.11
N SER A 54 -14.39 -0.92 -0.49
CA SER A 54 -15.11 -2.09 -1.03
C SER A 54 -14.68 -2.42 -2.45
N SER A 55 -14.44 -1.40 -3.29
CA SER A 55 -14.13 -1.58 -4.72
C SER A 55 -12.75 -1.09 -5.17
N MET A 56 -12.10 -0.18 -4.44
CA MET A 56 -10.85 0.46 -4.89
C MET A 56 -9.61 -0.14 -4.22
N GLU A 57 -8.44 0.11 -4.79
CA GLU A 57 -7.13 -0.15 -4.20
C GLU A 57 -6.12 0.88 -4.70
N PHE A 58 -5.00 1.04 -4.00
CA PHE A 58 -3.91 1.86 -4.49
C PHE A 58 -3.24 1.22 -5.72
N ASN A 59 -2.91 2.05 -6.71
CA ASN A 59 -2.20 1.63 -7.91
C ASN A 59 -0.77 1.15 -7.56
N ASP A 60 -0.29 0.13 -8.25
CA ASP A 60 1.07 -0.39 -8.10
C ASP A 60 2.16 0.68 -8.28
N THR A 61 2.00 1.64 -9.21
CA THR A 61 2.93 2.77 -9.36
C THR A 61 2.98 3.62 -8.09
N PHE A 62 1.84 3.85 -7.47
CA PHE A 62 1.77 4.57 -6.20
C PHE A 62 2.43 3.78 -5.06
N LEU A 63 2.14 2.47 -4.96
CA LEU A 63 2.73 1.59 -3.95
C LEU A 63 4.26 1.45 -4.11
N MET A 64 4.78 1.50 -5.34
CA MET A 64 6.21 1.49 -5.60
C MET A 64 6.87 2.81 -5.19
N ASN A 65 6.16 3.94 -5.31
CA ASN A 65 6.70 5.28 -5.05
C ASN A 65 6.46 5.80 -3.62
N ILE A 66 5.61 5.14 -2.83
CA ILE A 66 5.28 5.57 -1.45
C ILE A 66 6.52 5.72 -0.57
N CYS A 67 7.57 4.91 -0.80
CA CYS A 67 8.85 5.01 -0.11
C CYS A 67 9.53 6.37 -0.31
N GLN A 68 9.46 6.92 -1.52
CA GLN A 68 10.04 8.22 -1.88
C GLN A 68 9.18 9.37 -1.36
N ILE A 69 7.85 9.20 -1.44
CA ILE A 69 6.87 10.19 -0.94
C ILE A 69 7.00 10.37 0.58
N LYS A 70 7.25 9.28 1.32
CA LYS A 70 7.36 9.29 2.80
C LYS A 70 8.77 9.56 3.33
N SER A 71 9.81 9.38 2.51
CA SER A 71 11.20 9.68 2.92
C SER A 71 11.51 11.16 2.83
N THR A 72 10.90 11.86 1.87
CA THR A 72 10.85 13.32 1.83
C THR A 72 9.80 13.76 2.84
N ALA A 73 10.09 14.71 3.73
CA ALA A 73 9.21 15.11 4.83
C ALA A 73 7.96 15.89 4.37
N VAL A 74 7.39 15.56 3.21
CA VAL A 74 6.24 16.21 2.64
C VAL A 74 4.98 15.62 3.28
N PRO A 75 4.08 16.43 3.87
CA PRO A 75 2.80 15.95 4.33
C PRO A 75 2.09 15.29 3.15
N SER A 76 1.74 14.01 3.27
CA SER A 76 1.08 13.25 2.21
C SER A 76 -0.39 13.67 1.99
N ASN A 77 -0.75 14.93 2.25
CA ASN A 77 -2.11 15.46 2.13
C ASN A 77 -2.56 15.70 0.67
N MET A 78 -1.86 15.14 -0.32
CA MET A 78 -2.16 15.34 -1.73
C MET A 78 -1.74 14.11 -2.54
N CYS A 79 -2.49 13.01 -2.40
CA CYS A 79 -2.52 11.88 -3.32
C CYS A 79 -3.97 11.40 -3.41
#